data_AF-A0A3D1E5S8-F1
#
_entry.id   AF-A0A3D1E5S8-F1
#
_cell.length_a   1.000
_cell.length_b   1.000
_cell.length_c   1.000
_cell.angle_alpha   90.00
_cell.angle_beta   90.00
_cell.angle_gamma   90.00
#
_symmetry.space_group_name_H-M   'P 1'
#
loop_
_entity.id
_entity.type
_entity.pdbx_description
1 polymer ?
#
loop_
_entity_poly.entity_id
_entity_poly.type
_entity_poly.pdbx_seq_one_letter_code
_entity_poly.pdbx_strand_id
1 'polypeptide(L)'
;VAIIKAFSIDHLFDWSLLLPYHEHSDLFLFDTKGPLPGGNGTAFDWTILTQYPGSTPFLLSGGIHLGLAKNLLEWIHTPASKWC
;
A
#
# COMPACT_ATOMS: atom_id res chain seq x y z
N VAL A 1 -14.88 15.98 -7.26
CA VAL A 1 -13.88 15.21 -8.04
C VAL A 1 -13.21 14.27 -7.07
N ALA A 2 -13.07 12.99 -7.42
CA ALA A 2 -12.38 12.04 -6.54
C ALA A 2 -10.86 12.18 -6.69
N ILE A 3 -10.12 12.21 -5.58
CA ILE A 3 -8.68 12.40 -5.52
C ILE A 3 -8.01 11.15 -4.93
N ILE A 4 -7.04 10.63 -5.68
CA ILE A 4 -6.19 9.53 -5.24
C ILE A 4 -4.77 10.06 -5.07
N LYS A 5 -4.21 9.94 -3.87
CA LYS A 5 -2.82 10.31 -3.60
C LYS A 5 -1.94 9.06 -3.56
N ALA A 6 -0.97 9.00 -4.47
CA ALA A 6 0.00 7.92 -4.50
C ALA A 6 1.17 8.19 -3.54
N PHE A 7 1.58 7.17 -2.80
CA PHE A 7 2.76 7.16 -1.94
C PHE A 7 3.65 5.97 -2.31
N SER A 8 4.93 6.25 -2.50
CA SER A 8 5.92 5.21 -2.73
C SER A 8 6.48 4.73 -1.40
N ILE A 9 6.15 3.48 -1.01
CA ILE A 9 6.45 2.95 0.32
C ILE A 9 7.50 1.83 0.29
N ASP A 10 8.23 1.73 1.40
CA ASP A 10 9.17 0.67 1.75
C ASP A 10 9.12 0.47 3.27
N HIS A 11 9.85 -0.52 3.82
CA HIS A 11 9.85 -0.88 5.24
C HIS A 11 10.28 0.24 6.21
N LEU A 12 10.85 1.33 5.70
CA LEU A 12 11.26 2.50 6.48
C LEU A 12 10.34 3.71 6.24
N PHE A 13 9.18 3.50 5.62
CA PHE A 13 8.25 4.57 5.29
C PHE A 13 7.73 5.28 6.56
N ASP A 14 7.80 6.62 6.54
CA ASP A 14 7.28 7.47 7.59
C ASP A 14 5.79 7.76 7.38
N TRP A 15 4.95 7.14 8.21
CA TRP A 15 3.49 7.30 8.18
C TRP A 15 3.01 8.72 8.50
N SER A 16 3.83 9.56 9.13
CA SER A 16 3.47 10.96 9.40
C SER A 16 3.31 11.78 8.12
N LEU A 17 3.93 11.35 7.01
CA LEU A 17 3.82 11.97 5.69
C LEU A 17 2.41 11.93 5.11
N LEU A 18 1.52 11.08 5.67
CA LEU A 18 0.14 10.98 5.24
C LEU A 18 -0.74 12.10 5.81
N LEU A 19 -0.37 12.67 6.96
CA LEU A 19 -1.20 13.63 7.70
C LEU A 19 -1.73 14.79 6.84
N PRO A 20 -0.90 15.45 6.00
CA PRO A 20 -1.38 16.57 5.18
C PRO A 20 -2.39 16.18 4.10
N TYR A 21 -2.59 14.89 3.84
CA TYR A 21 -3.39 14.40 2.70
C TYR A 21 -4.72 13.75 3.12
N HIS A 22 -4.93 13.45 4.41
CA HIS A 22 -6.14 12.75 4.87
C HIS A 22 -7.43 13.48 4.56
N GLU A 23 -7.48 14.80 4.75
CA GLU A 23 -8.68 15.61 4.50
C GLU A 23 -8.86 16.04 3.04
N HIS A 24 -7.91 15.68 2.18
CA HIS A 24 -7.85 16.14 0.79
C HIS A 24 -7.85 15.01 -0.25
N SER A 25 -7.78 13.75 0.21
CA SER A 25 -7.76 12.57 -0.65
C SER A 25 -8.85 11.61 -0.25
N ASP A 26 -9.60 11.10 -1.22
CA ASP A 26 -10.63 10.08 -1.00
C ASP A 26 -10.00 8.69 -0.82
N LEU A 27 -8.87 8.46 -1.48
CA LEU A 27 -8.12 7.20 -1.45
C LEU A 27 -6.62 7.46 -1.46
N PHE A 28 -5.87 6.57 -0.82
CA PHE A 28 -4.43 6.47 -1.04
C PHE A 28 -4.11 5.34 -2.02
N LEU A 29 -2.98 5.44 -2.71
CA LEU A 29 -2.42 4.36 -3.49
C LEU A 29 -1.01 4.10 -2.98
N PHE A 30 -0.81 2.96 -2.32
CA PHE A 30 0.49 2.57 -1.82
C PHE A 30 1.22 1.79 -2.90
N ASP A 31 2.16 2.45 -3.56
CA ASP A 31 3.01 1.87 -4.60
C ASP A 31 4.33 1.40 -3.99
N THR A 32 4.62 0.12 -4.14
CA THR A 32 5.75 -0.50 -3.45
C THR A 32 7.06 -0.30 -4.23
N LYS A 33 8.11 0.18 -3.54
CA LYS A 33 9.42 0.34 -4.16
C LYS A 33 10.07 -1.03 -4.39
N GLY A 34 10.42 -1.31 -5.64
CA GLY A 34 11.42 -2.34 -5.97
C GLY A 34 12.85 -1.80 -5.79
N PRO A 35 13.87 -2.68 -5.77
CA PRO A 35 15.28 -2.27 -5.69
C PRO A 35 15.76 -1.45 -6.90
N LEU A 36 15.00 -1.43 -8.00
CA LEU A 36 15.22 -0.60 -9.19
C LEU A 36 13.90 0.05 -9.62
N PRO A 37 13.92 1.22 -10.30
CA PRO A 37 12.72 1.85 -10.84
C PRO A 37 12.02 0.95 -11.87
N GLY A 38 10.68 0.87 -11.76
CA GLY A 38 9.86 -0.08 -12.53
C GLY A 38 9.61 -1.37 -11.74
N GLY A 39 8.36 -1.82 -11.63
CA GLY A 39 8.00 -3.00 -10.83
C GLY A 39 8.72 -4.26 -11.31
N ASN A 40 9.77 -4.70 -10.60
CA ASN A 40 10.64 -5.81 -11.02
C ASN A 40 10.08 -7.20 -10.73
N GLY A 41 8.77 -7.32 -10.46
CA GLY A 41 8.14 -8.59 -10.07
C GLY A 41 8.65 -9.16 -8.73
N THR A 42 9.44 -8.40 -7.96
CA THR A 42 9.79 -8.78 -6.59
C THR A 42 8.55 -8.65 -5.73
N ALA A 43 8.17 -9.75 -5.07
CA ALA A 43 7.10 -9.76 -4.10
C ALA A 43 7.43 -8.78 -2.98
N PHE A 44 6.60 -7.74 -2.81
CA PHE A 44 6.75 -6.83 -1.70
C PHE A 44 6.10 -7.43 -0.45
N ASP A 45 6.77 -7.23 0.69
CA ASP A 45 6.24 -7.62 1.98
C ASP A 45 5.18 -6.63 2.46
N TRP A 46 3.91 -6.92 2.16
CA TRP A 46 2.77 -6.11 2.57
C TRP A 46 2.49 -6.11 4.08
N THR A 47 3.30 -6.81 4.89
CA THR A 47 3.17 -6.74 6.35
C THR A 47 3.37 -5.33 6.89
N ILE A 48 4.11 -4.46 6.20
CA ILE A 48 4.25 -3.05 6.61
C ILE A 48 2.89 -2.33 6.70
N LEU A 49 1.91 -2.69 5.86
CA LEU A 49 0.58 -2.08 5.85
C LEU A 49 -0.19 -2.36 7.15
N THR A 50 0.25 -3.31 7.97
CA THR A 50 -0.29 -3.50 9.34
C THR A 50 0.01 -2.33 10.27
N GLN A 51 0.97 -1.48 9.92
CA GLN A 51 1.31 -0.26 10.64
C GLN A 51 0.51 0.96 10.15
N TYR A 52 -0.36 0.79 9.15
CA TYR A 52 -1.17 1.87 8.61
C TYR A 52 -2.09 2.45 9.70
N PRO A 53 -2.07 3.79 9.96
CA PRO A 53 -2.80 4.39 11.08
C PRO A 53 -4.33 4.40 10.91
N GLY A 54 -4.86 4.06 9.73
CA GLY A 54 -6.28 3.77 9.56
C GLY A 54 -7.19 4.99 9.53
N SER A 55 -7.03 5.86 8.54
CA SER A 55 -7.83 7.09 8.41
C SER A 55 -8.37 7.34 7.00
N THR A 56 -7.68 6.87 5.95
CA THR A 56 -8.10 6.97 4.54
C THR A 56 -8.01 5.58 3.92
N PRO A 57 -9.04 5.07 3.23
CA PRO A 57 -8.93 3.79 2.53
C PRO A 57 -7.82 3.85 1.47
N PHE A 58 -7.25 2.71 1.11
CA PHE A 58 -6.16 2.66 0.16
C PHE A 58 -6.33 1.57 -0.90
N LEU A 59 -5.61 1.72 -2.01
CA LEU A 59 -5.43 0.68 -3.02
C LEU A 59 -4.03 0.11 -2.90
N LEU A 60 -3.94 -1.21 -2.96
CA LEU A 60 -2.67 -1.93 -3.03
C LEU A 60 -2.09 -1.83 -4.45
N SER A 61 -0.84 -1.35 -4.58
CA SER A 61 -0.13 -1.25 -5.86
C SER A 61 1.33 -1.73 -5.76
N GLY A 62 1.84 -2.21 -6.89
CA GLY A 62 3.23 -2.62 -7.06
C GLY A 62 3.49 -4.08 -6.68
N GLY A 63 4.33 -4.75 -7.48
CA GLY A 63 4.76 -6.13 -7.23
C GLY A 63 3.70 -7.23 -7.43
N ILE A 64 2.42 -6.88 -7.69
CA ILE A 64 1.32 -7.83 -7.87
C ILE A 64 1.48 -8.61 -9.19
N HIS A 65 1.58 -9.93 -9.11
CA HIS A 65 1.66 -10.85 -10.25
C HIS A 65 0.97 -12.19 -9.92
N LEU A 66 0.75 -13.04 -10.93
CA LEU A 66 -0.03 -14.28 -10.79
C LEU A 66 0.50 -15.23 -9.68
N GLY A 67 1.82 -15.24 -9.46
CA GLY A 67 2.48 -16.03 -8.42
C GLY A 67 2.09 -15.65 -6.99
N LEU A 68 1.53 -14.45 -6.77
CA LEU A 68 1.14 -13.95 -5.45
C LEU A 68 -0.29 -14.28 -5.03
N ALA A 69 -1.05 -15.04 -5.83
CA ALA A 69 -2.45 -15.32 -5.52
C ALA A 69 -2.66 -15.91 -4.11
N LYS A 70 -1.77 -16.82 -3.67
CA LYS A 70 -1.82 -17.39 -2.31
C LYS A 70 -1.51 -16.35 -1.23
N ASN A 71 -0.42 -15.60 -1.40
CA ASN A 71 -0.02 -14.54 -0.48
C ASN A 71 -1.10 -13.45 -0.33
N LEU A 72 -1.77 -13.09 -1.44
CA LEU A 72 -2.90 -12.15 -1.41
C LEU A 72 -4.07 -12.73 -0.62
N LEU A 73 -4.44 -13.99 -0.85
CA LEU A 73 -5.50 -14.67 -0.09
C LEU A 73 -5.20 -14.75 1.41
N GLU A 74 -3.94 -14.91 1.80
CA GLU A 74 -3.54 -14.85 3.21
C GLU A 74 -3.60 -13.41 3.73
N TRP A 75 -3.13 -12.45 2.94
CA TRP A 75 -3.08 -11.04 3.32
C TRP A 75 -4.47 -10.41 3.52
N ILE A 76 -5.48 -10.80 2.73
CA ILE A 76 -6.86 -10.27 2.90
C ILE A 76 -7.45 -10.59 4.28
N HIS A 77 -6.88 -11.53 5.03
CA HIS A 77 -7.30 -11.86 6.39
C HIS A 77 -6.57 -11.07 7.48
N THR A 78 -5.61 -10.20 7.12
CA THR A 78 -4.90 -9.35 8.07
C THR A 78 -5.72 -8.11 8.46
N PRO A 79 -5.47 -7.46 9.61
CA PRO A 79 -6.19 -6.23 9.97
C PRO A 79 -6.02 -5.08 8.97
N ALA A 80 -4.88 -5.04 8.26
CA ALA A 80 -4.59 -4.02 7.26
C ALA A 80 -5.56 -4.05 6.08
N SER A 81 -6.03 -5.24 5.69
CA SER A 81 -6.90 -5.41 4.52
C SER A 81 -8.26 -4.72 4.68
N LYS A 82 -8.71 -4.45 5.91
CA LYS A 82 -9.94 -3.70 6.20
C LYS A 82 -9.94 -2.30 5.56
N TRP A 83 -8.76 -1.72 5.39
CA TRP A 83 -8.59 -0.40 4.79
C TRP A 83 -8.39 -0.44 3.28
N CYS A 84 -8.26 -1.64 2.70
CA CYS A 84 -8.05 -1.86 1.28
C CYS A 84 -9.34 -2.22 0.53
#